data_AF-A0AAU0TZQ5-F1
#
_entry.id   AF-A0AAU0TZQ5-F1
#
_cell.length_a   1.000
_cell.length_b   1.000
_cell.length_c   1.000
_cell.angle_alpha   90.00
_cell.angle_beta   90.00
_cell.angle_gamma   90.00
#
_symmetry.space_group_name_H-M   'P 1'
#
loop_
_entity.id
_entity.type
_entity.pdbx_description
1 polymer ?
#
loop_
_entity_poly.entity_id
_entity_poly.type
_entity_poly.pdbx_seq_one_letter_code
_entity_poly.pdbx_strand_id
1 'polypeptide(L)' 'MVLSVTALFGCVVPSSYSKTVSVTKDADGRVIQTVESETVVQGSKGYPLRLEHIKGVQAD' A
#
# COMPACT_ATOMS: atom_id res chain seq x y z
N MET A 1 8.38 -42.91 3.48
CA MET A 1 9.27 -41.74 3.35
C MET A 1 8.44 -40.61 2.75
N VAL A 2 7.77 -39.83 3.59
CA VAL A 2 6.95 -38.69 3.15
C VAL A 2 7.88 -37.49 3.12
N LEU A 3 8.19 -37.01 1.91
CA LEU A 3 9.03 -35.83 1.71
C LEU A 3 8.18 -34.59 2.01
N SER A 4 8.29 -34.06 3.22
CA SER A 4 7.63 -32.82 3.63
C SER A 4 8.25 -31.64 2.86
N VAL A 5 7.62 -31.26 1.75
CA VAL A 5 7.91 -30.01 1.04
C VAL A 5 7.40 -28.86 1.91
N THR A 6 8.21 -28.44 2.89
CA THR A 6 8.04 -27.15 3.56
C THR A 6 8.55 -26.10 2.58
N ALA A 7 7.66 -25.71 1.68
CA ALA A 7 7.91 -24.61 0.79
C ALA A 7 8.22 -23.36 1.64
N LEU A 8 9.40 -22.78 1.40
CA LEU A 8 9.81 -21.46 1.89
C LEU A 8 8.95 -20.39 1.23
N PHE A 9 7.64 -20.42 1.45
CA PHE A 9 6.79 -19.28 1.21
C PHE A 9 6.99 -18.36 2.41
N GLY A 10 7.87 -17.36 2.24
CA GLY A 10 7.93 -16.24 3.17
C GLY A 10 6.50 -15.79 3.46
N CYS A 11 6.14 -15.70 4.74
CA CYS A 11 4.78 -15.37 5.16
C CYS A 11 4.36 -14.05 4.51
N VAL A 12 3.58 -14.12 3.43
CA VAL A 12 2.95 -12.96 2.83
C VAL A 12 1.80 -12.59 3.75
N VAL A 13 1.98 -11.50 4.50
CA VAL A 13 0.91 -10.97 5.33
C VAL A 13 -0.18 -10.42 4.42
N PRO A 14 -1.43 -10.88 4.54
CA PRO A 14 -2.53 -10.27 3.81
C PRO A 14 -2.61 -8.79 4.21
N SER A 15 -2.39 -7.94 3.21
CA SER A 15 -2.33 -6.50 3.34
C SER A 15 -3.26 -5.90 2.29
N SER A 16 -3.95 -4.82 2.62
CA SER A 16 -4.69 -4.03 1.64
C SER A 16 -4.08 -2.64 1.51
N TYR A 17 -3.98 -2.18 0.28
CA TYR A 17 -3.54 -0.84 -0.08
C TYR A 17 -4.69 -0.15 -0.82
N SER A 18 -4.99 1.08 -0.44
CA SER A 18 -5.98 1.92 -1.11
C SER A 18 -5.36 3.28 -1.41
N LYS A 19 -5.49 3.72 -2.66
CA LYS A 19 -5.11 5.07 -3.11
C LYS A 19 -6.32 5.76 -3.71
N THR A 20 -6.60 6.97 -3.23
CA THR A 20 -7.63 7.85 -3.77
C THR A 20 -6.96 9.08 -4.35
N VAL A 21 -7.30 9.39 -5.61
CA VAL A 21 -6.85 10.61 -6.29
C VAL A 21 -8.09 11.41 -6.67
N SER A 22 -8.20 12.62 -6.11
CA SER A 22 -9.27 13.57 -6.41
C SER A 22 -8.70 14.73 -7.21
N VAL A 23 -9.32 15.02 -8.36
CA VAL A 23 -8.89 16.08 -9.27
C VAL A 23 -10.03 17.09 -9.41
N THR A 24 -9.75 18.34 -9.05
CA THR A 24 -10.67 19.46 -9.25
C THR A 24 -10.27 20.20 -10.52
N LYS A 25 -11.26 20.46 -11.39
CA LYS A 25 -11.08 21.19 -12.65
C LYS A 25 -11.88 22.48 -12.66
N ASP A 26 -11.38 23.49 -13.35
CA ASP A 26 -12.13 24.72 -13.65
C ASP A 26 -13.10 24.52 -14.82
N ALA A 27 -13.84 25.58 -15.17
CA ALA A 27 -14.80 25.57 -16.27
C ALA A 27 -14.16 25.34 -17.65
N ASP A 28 -12.86 25.65 -17.79
CA ASP A 28 -12.08 25.41 -19.01
C ASP A 28 -11.48 23.98 -19.05
N GLY A 29 -11.77 23.15 -18.04
CA GLY A 29 -11.30 21.78 -17.92
C GLY A 29 -9.85 21.65 -17.42
N ARG A 30 -9.21 22.75 -17.01
CA ARG A 30 -7.84 22.75 -16.48
C ARG A 30 -7.85 22.24 -15.04
N VAL A 31 -6.82 21.49 -14.67
CA VAL A 31 -6.68 20.98 -13.31
C VAL A 31 -6.19 22.12 -12.41
N ILE A 32 -6.98 22.43 -11.38
CA ILE A 32 -6.66 23.47 -10.40
C ILE A 32 -6.28 22.89 -9.03
N GLN A 33 -6.59 21.62 -8.78
CA GLN A 33 -6.21 20.94 -7.55
C GLN A 33 -6.14 19.42 -7.78
N THR A 34 -5.13 18.80 -7.16
CA THR A 34 -5.02 17.35 -7.04
C THR A 34 -4.81 17.03 -5.56
N VAL A 35 -5.66 16.17 -5.01
CA VAL A 35 -5.54 15.65 -3.64
C VAL A 35 -5.32 14.15 -3.75
N GLU A 36 -4.22 13.67 -3.15
CA GLU A 36 -3.89 12.25 -3.08
C GLU A 36 -3.96 11.77 -1.63
N SER A 37 -4.61 10.63 -1.40
CA SER A 37 -4.67 9.97 -0.10
C SER A 37 -4.31 8.50 -0.28
N GLU A 38 -3.43 7.98 0.58
CA GLU A 38 -2.94 6.61 0.55
C GLU A 38 -3.16 5.96 1.93
N THR A 39 -3.73 4.76 1.95
CA THR A 39 -4.02 4.01 3.18
C THR A 39 -3.51 2.58 3.05
N VAL A 40 -2.82 2.10 4.09
CA VAL A 40 -2.34 0.71 4.19
C VAL A 40 -2.91 0.06 5.43
N VAL A 41 -3.50 -1.13 5.27
CA VAL A 41 -3.98 -1.95 6.38
C VAL A 41 -3.26 -3.30 6.33
N GLN A 42 -2.62 -3.69 7.43
CA GLN A 42 -2.00 -5.00 7.59
C GLN A 42 -2.77 -5.84 8.61
N GLY A 43 -3.02 -7.10 8.26
CA GLY A 43 -3.74 -8.04 9.13
C GLY A 43 -2.95 -8.54 10.33
N SER A 44 -1.64 -8.28 10.42
CA SER A 44 -0.80 -8.70 11.54
C SER A 44 0.25 -7.64 11.91
N LYS A 45 0.51 -7.49 13.22
CA LYS A 45 1.54 -6.59 13.75
C LYS A 45 2.91 -7.30 13.69
N GLY A 46 3.96 -6.57 13.29
CA GLY A 46 5.35 -7.04 13.37
C GLY A 46 6.04 -7.40 12.06
N TYR A 47 5.36 -7.24 10.91
CA TYR A 47 6.02 -7.34 9.61
C TYR A 47 6.53 -5.97 9.16
N PRO A 48 7.77 -5.87 8.68
CA PRO A 48 8.33 -4.60 8.24
C PRO A 48 7.54 -4.07 7.04
N LEU A 49 6.89 -2.92 7.23
CA LEU A 49 6.22 -2.16 6.18
C LEU A 49 7.26 -1.50 5.29
N ARG A 50 7.54 -2.12 4.14
CA ARG A 50 8.35 -1.51 3.08
C ARG A 50 7.47 -0.65 2.19
N LEU A 51 7.04 0.48 2.71
CA LEU A 51 6.22 1.45 1.96
C LEU A 51 7.13 2.43 1.20
N GLU A 52 8.01 1.88 0.36
CA GLU A 52 9.06 2.63 -0.37
C GLU A 52 8.50 3.63 -1.41
N HIS A 53 7.20 3.52 -1.71
CA HIS A 53 6.53 4.32 -2.72
C HIS A 53 5.35 5.15 -2.19
N ILE A 54 5.04 5.04 -0.89
CA ILE A 54 3.99 5.85 -0.26
C ILE A 54 4.66 7.09 0.33
N LYS A 55 4.18 8.27 -0.06
CA LYS A 55 4.76 9.53 0.44
C LYS A 55 4.38 9.73 1.91
N GLY A 56 5.36 10.01 2.76
CA GLY A 56 5.13 10.36 4.17
C GLY A 56 5.04 9.17 5.14
N VAL A 57 5.33 7.95 4.68
CA VAL A 57 5.46 6.81 5.59
C VAL A 57 6.90 6.70 6.05
N GLN A 58 7.13 6.95 7.34
CA GLN A 58 8.40 6.70 7.99
C GLN A 58 8.35 5.28 8.57
N ALA A 59 9.21 4.40 8.07
CA ALA A 59 9.46 3.13 8.74
C ALA A 59 10.26 3.44 10.02
N ASP A 60 9.71 3.12 11.19
CA ASP A 60 10.47 3.04 12.45
C ASP A 60 11.54 1.94 12.36
#